data_AF-A0A958QCI1-F1
#
_entry.id   AF-A0A958QCI1-F1
#
_cell.length_a   1.000
_cell.length_b   1.000
_cell.length_c   1.000
_cell.angle_alpha   90.00
_cell.angle_beta   90.00
_cell.angle_gamma   90.00
#
_symmetry.space_group_name_H-M   'P 1'
#
loop_
_entity.id
_entity.type
_entity.pdbx_description
1 polymer ?
#
loop_
_entity_poly.entity_id
_entity_poly.type
_entity_poly.pdbx_seq_one_letter_code
_entity_poly.pdbx_strand_id
1 'polypeptide(L)'
;MKLSADIFEAALEGDFSGLRSAPKADLHAHAMLSAPFEIYEKIKRRTLIKPPLRFARYDDFFTYIHEVILPLPNVESRATVLAAALDRMISDGVTYTEISFDCQLSRSSGASWESLVSMFREVISRTSSDILVAPELGVSRECREREWREEIELAISTDFFKKVDFYGPEKSGPLSGVKWCIELARANGLAIKAHIGEDASSPYVEQDLKAAEPVAVQHGIACLEHPATIK
;
A
#
# COMPACT_ATOMS: atom_id res chain seq x y z
N MET A 1 16.41 -17.59 -11.17
CA MET A 1 17.63 -17.57 -10.34
C MET A 1 17.21 -17.92 -8.92
N LYS A 2 17.75 -18.97 -8.31
CA LYS A 2 17.52 -19.24 -6.88
C LYS A 2 18.50 -18.37 -6.10
N LEU A 3 18.02 -17.62 -5.11
CA LEU A 3 18.88 -16.94 -4.15
C LEU A 3 19.66 -18.01 -3.37
N SER A 4 20.98 -17.84 -3.24
CA SER A 4 21.81 -18.74 -2.42
C SER A 4 21.62 -18.42 -0.94
N ALA A 5 21.83 -19.43 -0.08
CA ALA A 5 21.83 -19.23 1.37
C ALA A 5 22.85 -18.16 1.79
N ASP A 6 24.01 -18.13 1.13
CA ASP A 6 25.09 -17.18 1.37
C ASP A 6 24.65 -15.70 1.30
N ILE A 7 23.70 -15.36 0.41
CA ILE A 7 23.17 -13.99 0.32
C ILE A 7 22.41 -13.61 1.60
N PHE A 8 21.64 -14.55 2.15
CA PHE A 8 20.89 -14.32 3.39
C PHE A 8 21.81 -14.34 4.62
N GLU A 9 22.78 -15.25 4.65
CA GLU A 9 23.78 -15.32 5.72
C GLU A 9 24.60 -14.03 5.81
N ALA A 10 25.09 -13.52 4.66
CA ALA A 10 25.80 -12.23 4.62
C ALA A 10 24.93 -11.06 5.10
N ALA A 11 23.63 -11.06 4.78
CA ALA A 11 22.71 -10.03 5.24
C ALA A 11 22.47 -10.09 6.76
N LEU A 12 22.45 -11.27 7.36
CA LEU A 12 22.39 -11.42 8.83
C LEU A 12 23.64 -10.85 9.52
N GLU A 13 24.77 -10.82 8.82
CA GLU A 13 26.03 -10.20 9.26
C GLU A 13 26.13 -8.70 8.91
N GLY A 14 25.12 -8.14 8.23
CA GLY A 14 25.00 -6.72 7.90
C GLY A 14 25.43 -6.35 6.48
N ASP A 15 25.85 -7.30 5.65
CA ASP A 15 26.09 -7.07 4.22
C ASP A 15 24.83 -7.32 3.40
N PHE A 16 24.11 -6.23 3.09
CA PHE A 16 22.90 -6.27 2.29
C PHE A 16 23.15 -6.24 0.78
N SER A 17 24.40 -6.20 0.30
CA SER A 17 24.70 -6.02 -1.14
C SER A 17 24.09 -7.12 -2.01
N GLY A 18 24.23 -8.38 -1.58
CA GLY A 18 23.61 -9.53 -2.24
C GLY A 18 22.09 -9.41 -2.29
N LEU A 19 21.46 -9.10 -1.15
CA LEU A 19 20.01 -8.90 -1.10
C LEU A 19 19.56 -7.76 -1.99
N ARG A 20 20.23 -6.61 -2.01
CA ARG A 20 19.86 -5.47 -2.87
C ARG A 20 19.95 -5.80 -4.36
N SER A 21 20.97 -6.55 -4.77
CA SER A 21 21.16 -6.92 -6.18
C SER A 21 20.20 -8.02 -6.67
N ALA A 22 19.60 -8.77 -5.75
CA ALA A 22 18.69 -9.86 -6.08
C ALA A 22 17.38 -9.36 -6.71
N PRO A 23 16.97 -9.88 -7.88
CA PRO A 23 15.65 -9.63 -8.42
C PRO A 23 14.57 -10.09 -7.44
N LYS A 24 13.68 -9.18 -7.04
CA LYS A 24 12.59 -9.45 -6.10
C LYS A 24 11.31 -8.74 -6.48
N ALA A 25 10.22 -9.16 -5.86
CA ALA A 25 8.93 -8.51 -5.97
C ALA A 25 8.56 -7.85 -4.63
N ASP A 26 8.02 -6.64 -4.70
CA ASP A 26 7.41 -5.97 -3.55
C ASP A 26 5.88 -5.98 -3.73
N LEU A 27 5.21 -6.89 -3.03
CA LEU A 27 3.77 -7.14 -3.17
C LEU A 27 2.93 -6.39 -2.13
N HIS A 28 3.54 -5.56 -1.29
CA HIS A 28 2.85 -4.80 -0.26
C HIS A 28 3.56 -3.48 -0.04
N ALA A 29 3.22 -2.51 -0.87
CA ALA A 29 3.72 -1.16 -0.76
C ALA A 29 2.59 -0.13 -0.84
N HIS A 30 2.72 0.98 -0.12
CA HIS A 30 1.81 2.12 -0.22
C HIS A 30 2.50 3.27 -0.93
N ALA A 31 1.94 3.72 -2.06
CA ALA A 31 2.58 4.65 -2.99
C ALA A 31 3.12 5.93 -2.33
N MET A 32 2.39 6.49 -1.37
CA MET A 32 2.78 7.72 -0.69
C MET A 32 3.67 7.50 0.55
N LEU A 33 3.99 6.26 0.90
CA LEU A 33 4.75 5.88 2.11
C LEU A 33 6.04 5.09 1.81
N SER A 34 6.33 4.82 0.53
CA SER A 34 7.49 4.02 0.11
C SER A 34 8.73 4.83 -0.29
N ALA A 35 8.66 6.16 -0.24
CA ALA A 35 9.81 7.02 -0.58
C ALA A 35 10.80 7.14 0.60
N PRO A 36 12.10 7.41 0.33
CA PRO A 36 13.04 7.78 1.39
C PRO A 36 12.55 8.99 2.22
N PHE A 37 12.80 8.98 3.52
CA PHE A 37 12.28 9.98 4.46
C PHE A 37 12.67 11.42 4.06
N GLU A 38 13.88 11.58 3.54
CA GLU A 38 14.46 12.86 3.14
C GLU A 38 13.68 13.53 2.00
N ILE A 39 12.92 12.74 1.21
CA ILE A 39 12.05 13.27 0.15
C ILE A 39 10.91 14.09 0.75
N TYR A 40 10.31 13.63 1.86
CA TYR A 40 9.25 14.35 2.54
C TYR A 40 9.77 15.65 3.16
N GLU A 41 10.96 15.65 3.75
CA GLU A 41 11.60 16.86 4.28
C GLU A 41 11.90 17.87 3.17
N LYS A 42 12.44 17.39 2.04
CA LYS A 42 12.74 18.22 0.86
C LYS A 42 11.48 18.87 0.29
N ILE A 43 10.41 18.09 0.11
CA ILE A 43 9.11 18.58 -0.38
C ILE A 43 8.54 19.64 0.56
N LYS A 44 8.56 19.38 1.87
CA LYS A 44 7.99 20.27 2.88
C LYS A 44 8.90 21.44 3.26
N ARG A 45 10.13 21.45 2.73
CA ARG A 45 11.17 22.47 2.98
C ARG A 45 11.41 22.72 4.47
N ARG A 46 11.35 21.66 5.26
CA ARG A 46 11.59 21.67 6.71
C ARG A 46 12.01 20.31 7.21
N THR A 47 12.73 20.28 8.31
CA THR A 47 12.98 19.05 9.07
C THR A 47 11.66 18.52 9.63
N LEU A 48 11.45 17.21 9.51
CA LEU A 48 10.31 16.52 10.08
C LEU A 48 10.72 15.79 11.35
N ILE A 49 9.77 15.62 12.26
CA ILE A 49 9.97 14.76 13.43
C ILE A 49 10.17 13.35 12.90
N LYS A 50 11.34 12.76 13.15
CA LYS A 50 11.63 11.37 12.75
C LYS A 50 10.73 10.39 13.53
N PRO A 51 10.31 9.27 12.92
CA PRO A 51 9.54 8.28 13.64
C PRO A 51 10.41 7.69 14.77
N PRO A 52 9.80 7.29 15.91
CA PRO A 52 10.52 6.49 16.90
C PRO A 52 10.94 5.15 16.28
N LEU A 53 11.93 4.49 16.89
CA LEU A 53 12.34 3.14 16.47
C LEU A 53 11.19 2.13 16.57
N ARG A 54 10.24 2.35 17.48
CA ARG A 54 9.06 1.53 17.68
C ARG A 54 7.89 2.40 18.11
N PHE A 55 6.74 2.21 17.48
CA PHE A 55 5.45 2.72 17.97
C PHE A 55 4.88 1.75 19.02
N ALA A 56 4.34 2.29 20.10
CA ALA A 56 3.75 1.48 21.17
C ALA A 56 2.40 0.89 20.73
N ARG A 57 1.63 1.64 19.92
CA ARG A 57 0.33 1.26 19.38
C ARG A 57 0.28 1.51 17.88
N TYR A 58 -0.56 0.75 17.19
CA TYR A 58 -0.89 0.99 15.78
C TYR A 58 -1.44 2.42 15.57
N ASP A 59 -2.32 2.88 16.46
CA ASP A 59 -2.92 4.22 16.36
C ASP A 59 -1.87 5.34 16.38
N ASP A 60 -0.78 5.18 17.14
CA ASP A 60 0.31 6.18 17.20
C ASP A 60 1.05 6.24 15.85
N PHE A 61 1.29 5.08 15.25
CA PHE A 61 1.88 4.96 13.91
C PHE A 61 0.97 5.57 12.84
N PHE A 62 -0.31 5.24 12.87
CA PHE A 62 -1.32 5.76 11.95
C PHE A 62 -1.43 7.30 12.06
N THR A 63 -1.50 7.82 13.29
CA THR A 63 -1.51 9.27 13.55
C THR A 63 -0.26 9.94 12.99
N TYR A 64 0.92 9.37 13.24
CA TYR A 64 2.17 9.90 12.72
C TYR A 64 2.18 9.99 11.19
N ILE A 65 1.71 8.94 10.50
CA ILE A 65 1.60 8.95 9.03
C ILE A 65 0.70 10.09 8.55
N HIS A 66 -0.50 10.21 9.12
CA HIS A 66 -1.50 11.18 8.67
C HIS A 66 -1.15 12.63 9.00
N GLU A 67 -0.45 12.87 10.11
CA GLU A 67 -0.09 14.24 10.55
C GLU A 67 1.29 14.70 10.04
N VAL A 68 2.25 13.77 9.92
CA VAL A 68 3.64 14.12 9.62
C VAL A 68 4.02 13.81 8.18
N ILE A 69 3.54 12.70 7.59
CA ILE A 69 4.00 12.21 6.29
C ILE A 69 3.05 12.62 5.15
N LEU A 70 1.79 12.19 5.21
CA LEU A 70 0.80 12.36 4.14
C LEU A 70 0.37 13.81 3.80
N PRO A 71 0.55 14.83 4.66
CA PRO A 71 0.27 16.22 4.27
C PRO A 71 1.25 16.73 3.21
N LEU A 72 0.99 16.38 1.96
CA LEU A 72 1.76 16.77 0.77
C LEU A 72 1.06 17.96 0.09
N PRO A 73 1.79 19.02 -0.26
CA PRO A 73 1.18 20.31 -0.58
C PRO A 73 0.44 20.34 -1.92
N ASN A 74 0.80 19.49 -2.88
CA ASN A 74 0.21 19.48 -4.23
C ASN A 74 0.46 18.16 -4.97
N VAL A 75 -0.15 18.01 -6.15
CA VAL A 75 -0.01 16.83 -7.02
C VAL A 75 1.43 16.59 -7.46
N GLU A 76 2.20 17.66 -7.75
CA GLU A 76 3.62 17.55 -8.13
C GLU A 76 4.48 16.92 -7.02
N SER A 77 4.18 17.24 -5.77
CA SER A 77 4.83 16.63 -4.61
C SER A 77 4.52 15.13 -4.52
N ARG A 78 3.29 14.72 -4.83
CA ARG A 78 2.90 13.31 -4.88
C ARG A 78 3.60 12.56 -6.01
N ALA A 79 3.74 13.21 -7.18
CA ALA A 79 4.53 12.67 -8.29
C ALA A 79 6.00 12.46 -7.88
N THR A 80 6.58 13.42 -7.16
CA THR A 80 7.94 13.34 -6.64
C THR A 80 8.09 12.20 -5.64
N VAL A 81 7.14 12.01 -4.72
CA VAL A 81 7.14 10.89 -3.77
C VAL A 81 7.05 9.56 -4.51
N LEU A 82 6.11 9.40 -5.45
CA LEU A 82 5.97 8.18 -6.22
C LEU A 82 7.23 7.85 -7.02
N ALA A 83 7.81 8.84 -7.70
CA ALA A 83 9.05 8.65 -8.46
C ALA A 83 10.19 8.17 -7.54
N ALA A 84 10.38 8.83 -6.40
CA ALA A 84 11.42 8.45 -5.46
C ALA A 84 11.18 7.08 -4.80
N ALA A 85 9.92 6.67 -4.61
CA ALA A 85 9.58 5.34 -4.17
C ALA A 85 9.99 4.27 -5.20
N LEU A 86 9.66 4.48 -6.48
CA LEU A 86 10.04 3.57 -7.56
C LEU A 86 11.56 3.51 -7.75
N ASP A 87 12.24 4.67 -7.73
CA ASP A 87 13.71 4.73 -7.79
C ASP A 87 14.34 3.93 -6.65
N ARG A 88 13.77 4.05 -5.43
CA ARG A 88 14.25 3.30 -4.28
C ARG A 88 14.03 1.80 -4.45
N MET A 89 12.85 1.38 -4.88
CA MET A 89 12.52 -0.02 -5.16
C MET A 89 13.48 -0.63 -6.20
N ILE A 90 13.72 0.07 -7.31
CA ILE A 90 14.66 -0.35 -8.36
C ILE A 90 16.08 -0.49 -7.80
N SER A 91 16.54 0.51 -7.02
CA SER A 91 17.87 0.46 -6.40
C SER A 91 18.05 -0.70 -5.41
N ASP A 92 16.93 -1.23 -4.90
CA ASP A 92 16.87 -2.37 -4.00
C ASP A 92 16.55 -3.67 -4.75
N GLY A 93 16.65 -3.71 -6.09
CA GLY A 93 16.48 -4.90 -6.92
C GLY A 93 15.04 -5.36 -7.11
N VAL A 94 14.06 -4.51 -6.80
CA VAL A 94 12.64 -4.80 -7.05
C VAL A 94 12.37 -4.67 -8.54
N THR A 95 11.97 -5.77 -9.17
CA THR A 95 11.64 -5.83 -10.62
C THR A 95 10.14 -5.86 -10.87
N TYR A 96 9.34 -6.14 -9.84
CA TYR A 96 7.88 -6.14 -9.89
C TYR A 96 7.33 -5.55 -8.60
N THR A 97 6.37 -4.64 -8.68
CA THR A 97 5.68 -4.14 -7.49
C THR A 97 4.17 -4.10 -7.66
N GLU A 98 3.48 -4.48 -6.59
CA GLU A 98 2.06 -4.22 -6.39
C GLU A 98 1.94 -3.05 -5.39
N ILE A 99 1.64 -1.86 -5.91
CA ILE A 99 1.70 -0.63 -5.12
C ILE A 99 0.32 0.00 -4.99
N SER A 100 -0.08 0.25 -3.75
CA SER A 100 -1.40 0.70 -3.32
C SER A 100 -1.50 2.23 -3.33
N PHE A 101 -2.47 2.76 -4.09
CA PHE A 101 -2.80 4.18 -4.16
C PHE A 101 -4.09 4.44 -3.38
N ASP A 102 -3.98 5.15 -2.27
CA ASP A 102 -5.09 5.42 -1.37
C ASP A 102 -6.22 6.23 -2.06
N CYS A 103 -7.47 5.79 -1.90
CA CYS A 103 -8.63 6.50 -2.45
C CYS A 103 -8.79 7.93 -1.87
N GLN A 104 -8.24 8.21 -0.70
CA GLN A 104 -8.20 9.54 -0.10
C GLN A 104 -7.34 10.54 -0.88
N LEU A 105 -6.54 10.09 -1.86
CA LEU A 105 -5.72 10.96 -2.69
C LEU A 105 -6.56 11.97 -3.48
N SER A 106 -7.71 11.60 -4.01
CA SER A 106 -8.57 12.52 -4.75
C SER A 106 -9.08 13.66 -3.87
N ARG A 107 -9.57 13.34 -2.67
CA ARG A 107 -10.02 14.35 -1.70
C ARG A 107 -8.89 15.23 -1.18
N SER A 108 -7.78 14.62 -0.78
CA SER A 108 -6.66 15.34 -0.17
C SER A 108 -5.80 16.12 -1.17
N SER A 109 -5.93 15.86 -2.47
CA SER A 109 -5.28 16.63 -3.53
C SER A 109 -6.19 17.69 -4.17
N GLY A 110 -7.51 17.51 -4.07
CA GLY A 110 -8.48 18.31 -4.83
C GLY A 110 -8.46 18.05 -6.34
N ALA A 111 -7.77 17.00 -6.79
CA ALA A 111 -7.66 16.61 -8.19
C ALA A 111 -8.62 15.45 -8.52
N SER A 112 -9.12 15.41 -9.76
CA SER A 112 -9.92 14.28 -10.25
C SER A 112 -9.07 13.03 -10.43
N TRP A 113 -9.73 11.86 -10.46
CA TRP A 113 -9.04 10.59 -10.72
C TRP A 113 -8.34 10.54 -12.06
N GLU A 114 -8.90 11.16 -13.11
CA GLU A 114 -8.26 11.22 -14.42
C GLU A 114 -6.91 11.97 -14.34
N SER A 115 -6.88 13.10 -13.62
CA SER A 115 -5.66 13.88 -13.42
C SER A 115 -4.62 13.09 -12.60
N LEU A 116 -5.06 12.47 -11.51
CA LEU A 116 -4.19 11.63 -10.66
C LEU A 116 -3.62 10.44 -11.43
N VAL A 117 -4.47 9.68 -12.14
CA VAL A 117 -4.06 8.52 -12.93
C VAL A 117 -3.15 8.93 -14.09
N SER A 118 -3.41 10.06 -14.74
CA SER A 118 -2.51 10.59 -15.77
C SER A 118 -1.11 10.81 -15.20
N MET A 119 -1.02 11.47 -14.04
CA MET A 119 0.25 11.68 -13.34
C MET A 119 0.92 10.35 -12.93
N PHE A 120 0.16 9.39 -12.39
CA PHE A 120 0.71 8.08 -12.00
C PHE A 120 1.28 7.34 -13.21
N ARG A 121 0.54 7.31 -14.33
CA ARG A 121 0.98 6.69 -15.59
C ARG A 121 2.25 7.34 -16.11
N GLU A 122 2.33 8.67 -16.05
CA GLU A 122 3.53 9.40 -16.46
C GLU A 122 4.75 8.98 -15.63
N VAL A 123 4.64 8.98 -14.30
CA VAL A 123 5.73 8.59 -13.40
C VAL A 123 6.14 7.13 -13.62
N ILE A 124 5.17 6.21 -13.69
CA ILE A 124 5.43 4.78 -13.92
C ILE A 124 6.10 4.54 -15.28
N SER A 125 5.68 5.24 -16.33
CA SER A 125 6.23 5.04 -17.68
C SER A 125 7.74 5.29 -17.75
N ARG A 126 8.26 6.23 -16.94
CA ARG A 126 9.68 6.59 -16.86
C ARG A 126 10.57 5.49 -16.29
N THR A 127 9.99 4.52 -15.58
CA THR A 127 10.69 3.42 -14.91
C THR A 127 10.35 2.04 -15.49
N SER A 128 9.55 2.00 -16.56
CA SER A 128 9.00 0.77 -17.14
C SER A 128 10.03 -0.20 -17.74
N SER A 129 11.25 0.27 -18.01
CA SER A 129 12.39 -0.58 -18.39
C SER A 129 12.96 -1.41 -17.24
N ASP A 130 12.75 -0.97 -16.00
CA ASP A 130 13.48 -1.47 -14.83
C ASP A 130 12.54 -2.15 -13.82
N ILE A 131 11.28 -1.69 -13.72
CA ILE A 131 10.27 -2.25 -12.83
C ILE A 131 8.90 -2.34 -13.50
N LEU A 132 8.25 -3.49 -13.34
CA LEU A 132 6.85 -3.65 -13.71
C LEU A 132 5.95 -3.26 -12.53
N VAL A 133 5.10 -2.25 -12.73
CA VAL A 133 4.19 -1.74 -11.69
C VAL A 133 2.76 -2.22 -11.95
N ALA A 134 2.18 -2.94 -10.98
CA ALA A 134 0.78 -3.31 -10.95
C ALA A 134 0.04 -2.46 -9.89
N PRO A 135 -0.63 -1.37 -10.29
CA PRO A 135 -1.28 -0.46 -9.35
C PRO A 135 -2.51 -1.09 -8.69
N GLU A 136 -2.67 -0.82 -7.40
CA GLU A 136 -3.80 -1.25 -6.58
C GLU A 136 -4.54 -0.03 -6.03
N LEU A 137 -5.87 -0.10 -5.93
CA LEU A 137 -6.66 0.94 -5.30
C LEU A 137 -6.73 0.63 -3.80
N GLY A 138 -6.11 1.48 -2.99
CA GLY A 138 -6.15 1.37 -1.53
C GLY A 138 -7.47 1.90 -0.99
N VAL A 139 -8.20 1.11 -0.20
CA VAL A 139 -9.47 1.50 0.42
C VAL A 139 -9.45 1.18 1.90
N SER A 140 -9.62 2.18 2.75
CA SER A 140 -9.75 1.93 4.20
C SER A 140 -11.06 1.20 4.47
N ARG A 141 -11.03 0.23 5.41
CA ARG A 141 -12.23 -0.41 5.96
C ARG A 141 -13.21 0.57 6.63
N GLU A 142 -12.78 1.80 6.87
CA GLU A 142 -13.62 2.89 7.40
C GLU A 142 -14.36 3.68 6.32
N CYS A 143 -14.08 3.43 5.03
CA CYS A 143 -14.75 4.09 3.92
C CYS A 143 -16.21 3.64 3.80
N ARG A 144 -17.14 4.42 4.36
CA ARG A 144 -18.57 4.16 4.29
C ARG A 144 -19.13 4.39 2.88
N GLU A 145 -20.04 3.53 2.44
CA GLU A 145 -20.65 3.57 1.10
C GLU A 145 -21.21 4.94 0.74
N ARG A 146 -22.04 5.51 1.62
CA ARG A 146 -22.69 6.82 1.40
C ARG A 146 -21.69 7.94 1.12
N GLU A 147 -20.48 7.83 1.66
CA GLU A 147 -19.46 8.85 1.52
C GLU A 147 -18.54 8.56 0.33
N TRP A 148 -18.20 7.30 0.06
CA TRP A 148 -17.09 6.96 -0.83
C TRP A 148 -17.48 6.28 -2.14
N ARG A 149 -18.74 5.86 -2.30
CA ARG A 149 -19.16 5.06 -3.46
C ARG A 149 -18.83 5.73 -4.80
N GLU A 150 -19.24 6.98 -4.98
CA GLU A 150 -19.00 7.73 -6.22
C GLU A 150 -17.50 7.87 -6.50
N GLU A 151 -16.72 8.22 -5.48
CA GLU A 151 -15.27 8.41 -5.59
C GLU A 151 -14.55 7.12 -6.03
N ILE A 152 -14.94 5.97 -5.45
CA ILE A 152 -14.36 4.67 -5.77
C ILE A 152 -14.82 4.20 -7.15
N GLU A 153 -16.08 4.44 -7.53
CA GLU A 153 -16.57 4.15 -8.88
C GLU A 153 -15.77 4.93 -9.95
N LEU A 154 -15.50 6.22 -9.70
CA LEU A 154 -14.63 7.02 -10.57
C LEU A 154 -13.21 6.44 -10.65
N ALA A 155 -12.61 6.09 -9.51
CA ALA A 155 -11.27 5.48 -9.47
C ALA A 155 -11.21 4.20 -10.31
N ILE A 156 -12.18 3.30 -10.14
CA ILE A 156 -12.27 2.02 -10.86
C ILE A 156 -12.48 2.26 -12.36
N SER A 157 -13.30 3.25 -12.73
CA SER A 157 -13.61 3.57 -14.13
C SER A 157 -12.39 4.00 -14.97
N THR A 158 -11.27 4.37 -14.32
CA THR A 158 -10.04 4.77 -15.01
C THR A 158 -9.28 3.59 -15.67
N ASP A 159 -9.67 2.35 -15.37
CA ASP A 159 -8.99 1.10 -15.79
C ASP A 159 -7.48 1.07 -15.47
N PHE A 160 -7.07 1.87 -14.50
CA PHE A 160 -5.69 1.93 -14.05
C PHE A 160 -5.38 0.78 -13.10
N PHE A 161 -6.22 0.61 -12.08
CA PHE A 161 -6.03 -0.36 -11.01
C PHE A 161 -6.30 -1.80 -11.46
N LYS A 162 -5.56 -2.76 -10.89
CA LYS A 162 -5.72 -4.20 -11.15
C LYS A 162 -6.32 -4.96 -9.97
N LYS A 163 -6.20 -4.38 -8.77
CA LYS A 163 -6.74 -4.93 -7.53
C LYS A 163 -7.24 -3.81 -6.63
N VAL A 164 -8.03 -4.19 -5.64
CA VAL A 164 -8.34 -3.35 -4.48
C VAL A 164 -7.60 -3.92 -3.28
N ASP A 165 -6.93 -3.03 -2.55
CA ASP A 165 -6.16 -3.32 -1.34
C ASP A 165 -6.90 -2.71 -0.14
N PHE A 166 -7.55 -3.55 0.67
CA PHE A 166 -8.28 -3.11 1.85
C PHE A 166 -7.36 -2.99 3.05
N TYR A 167 -7.24 -1.77 3.60
CA TYR A 167 -6.36 -1.48 4.74
C TYR A 167 -7.16 -0.81 5.88
N GLY A 168 -6.43 -0.33 6.89
CA GLY A 168 -6.97 0.50 7.96
C GLY A 168 -6.99 -0.22 9.31
N PRO A 169 -7.22 0.50 10.42
CA PRO A 169 -7.11 -0.06 11.76
C PRO A 169 -8.06 -1.26 11.92
N GLU A 170 -7.54 -2.48 12.09
CA GLU A 170 -8.41 -3.67 12.06
C GLU A 170 -9.50 -3.68 13.14
N LYS A 171 -9.25 -2.98 14.25
CA LYS A 171 -10.20 -2.81 15.35
C LYS A 171 -11.38 -1.88 15.03
N SER A 172 -11.29 -1.06 13.98
CA SER A 172 -12.38 -0.13 13.62
C SER A 172 -13.61 -0.85 13.11
N GLY A 173 -13.44 -2.09 12.61
CA GLY A 173 -14.54 -2.97 12.24
C GLY A 173 -14.12 -4.08 11.27
N PRO A 174 -15.00 -5.05 11.02
CA PRO A 174 -14.77 -6.10 10.05
C PRO A 174 -14.89 -5.57 8.61
N LEU A 175 -14.25 -6.24 7.66
CA LEU A 175 -14.34 -5.97 6.22
C LEU A 175 -15.76 -6.12 5.66
N SER A 176 -16.66 -6.79 6.37
CA SER A 176 -18.09 -6.79 6.02
C SER A 176 -18.71 -5.38 6.02
N GLY A 177 -18.10 -4.41 6.73
CA GLY A 177 -18.51 -2.99 6.69
C GLY A 177 -18.25 -2.33 5.33
N VAL A 178 -17.33 -2.86 4.53
CA VAL A 178 -17.03 -2.42 3.15
C VAL A 178 -17.41 -3.47 2.11
N LYS A 179 -18.36 -4.36 2.44
CA LYS A 179 -18.87 -5.39 1.52
C LYS A 179 -19.33 -4.83 0.18
N TRP A 180 -19.97 -3.66 0.19
CA TRP A 180 -20.39 -2.93 -1.01
C TRP A 180 -19.21 -2.68 -1.96
N CYS A 181 -18.03 -2.34 -1.44
CA CYS A 181 -16.83 -2.05 -2.21
C CYS A 181 -16.16 -3.33 -2.71
N ILE A 182 -16.19 -4.40 -1.90
CA ILE A 182 -15.72 -5.73 -2.30
C ILE A 182 -16.54 -6.24 -3.50
N GLU A 183 -17.87 -6.11 -3.43
CA GLU A 183 -18.77 -6.49 -4.52
C GLU A 183 -18.56 -5.64 -5.77
N LEU A 184 -18.41 -4.32 -5.61
CA LEU A 184 -18.11 -3.40 -6.70
C LEU A 184 -16.79 -3.74 -7.40
N ALA A 185 -15.73 -4.02 -6.64
CA ALA A 185 -14.42 -4.40 -7.18
C ALA A 185 -14.51 -5.69 -8.01
N ARG A 186 -15.16 -6.73 -7.47
CA ARG A 186 -15.35 -8.02 -8.18
C ARG A 186 -16.20 -7.85 -9.43
N ALA A 187 -17.27 -7.05 -9.38
CA ALA A 187 -18.11 -6.76 -10.55
C ALA A 187 -17.34 -6.08 -11.69
N ASN A 188 -16.25 -5.37 -11.37
CA ASN A 188 -15.35 -4.74 -12.34
C ASN A 188 -14.06 -5.56 -12.61
N GLY A 189 -14.03 -6.83 -12.19
CA GLY A 189 -12.91 -7.73 -12.47
C GLY A 189 -11.63 -7.46 -11.68
N LEU A 190 -11.70 -6.65 -10.61
CA LEU A 190 -10.57 -6.37 -9.73
C LEU A 190 -10.45 -7.48 -8.68
N ALA A 191 -9.24 -8.02 -8.51
CA ALA A 191 -8.96 -8.96 -7.43
C ALA A 191 -8.85 -8.23 -6.08
N ILE A 192 -9.06 -8.96 -4.99
CA ILE A 192 -9.09 -8.39 -3.63
C ILE A 192 -7.82 -8.79 -2.87
N LYS A 193 -7.14 -7.81 -2.29
CA LYS A 193 -6.14 -8.00 -1.23
C LYS A 193 -6.63 -7.28 0.01
N ALA A 194 -6.22 -7.76 1.18
CA ALA A 194 -6.68 -7.19 2.44
C ALA A 194 -5.65 -7.36 3.56
N HIS A 195 -5.47 -6.31 4.34
CA HIS A 195 -4.83 -6.35 5.66
C HIS A 195 -5.71 -7.14 6.60
N ILE A 196 -5.22 -8.31 7.00
CA ILE A 196 -5.93 -9.18 7.94
C ILE A 196 -4.90 -9.82 8.87
N GLY A 197 -5.09 -9.66 10.17
CA GLY A 197 -4.19 -10.20 11.18
C GLY A 197 -2.86 -9.45 11.29
N GLU A 198 -2.83 -8.16 10.95
CA GLU A 198 -1.74 -7.24 11.30
C GLU A 198 -1.74 -6.96 12.81
N ASP A 199 -2.92 -6.67 13.36
CA ASP A 199 -3.12 -6.52 14.81
C ASP A 199 -3.65 -7.84 15.38
N ALA A 200 -2.79 -8.55 16.12
CA ALA A 200 -3.14 -9.83 16.75
C ALA A 200 -4.31 -9.76 17.74
N SER A 201 -4.72 -8.56 18.17
CA SER A 201 -5.89 -8.38 19.02
C SER A 201 -7.19 -8.09 18.25
N SER A 202 -7.15 -8.12 16.91
CA SER A 202 -8.34 -8.00 16.07
C SER A 202 -9.25 -9.22 16.24
N PRO A 203 -10.53 -9.05 16.64
CA PRO A 203 -11.46 -10.18 16.76
C PRO A 203 -12.03 -10.63 15.40
N TYR A 204 -11.65 -9.99 14.29
CA TYR A 204 -12.33 -10.13 13.00
C TYR A 204 -11.59 -11.02 12.00
N VAL A 205 -10.41 -11.58 12.32
CA VAL A 205 -9.56 -12.32 11.37
C VAL A 205 -10.32 -13.36 10.54
N GLU A 206 -11.03 -14.30 11.18
CA GLU A 206 -11.79 -15.32 10.45
C GLU A 206 -12.95 -14.75 9.64
N GLN A 207 -13.62 -13.73 10.17
CA GLN A 207 -14.74 -13.07 9.51
C GLN A 207 -14.26 -12.32 8.26
N ASP A 208 -13.14 -11.62 8.37
CA ASP A 208 -12.52 -10.85 7.29
C ASP A 208 -12.04 -11.77 6.17
N LEU A 209 -11.41 -12.90 6.50
CA LEU A 209 -11.02 -13.92 5.50
C LEU A 209 -12.24 -14.45 4.73
N LYS A 210 -13.34 -14.76 5.43
CA LYS A 210 -14.58 -15.25 4.81
C LYS A 210 -15.30 -14.18 4.00
N ALA A 211 -15.28 -12.92 4.46
CA ALA A 211 -15.98 -11.83 3.79
C ALA A 211 -15.25 -11.36 2.53
N ALA A 212 -13.92 -11.21 2.61
CA ALA A 212 -13.11 -10.66 1.53
C ALA A 212 -12.65 -11.70 0.51
N GLU A 213 -12.54 -12.98 0.90
CA GLU A 213 -11.95 -14.06 0.10
C GLU A 213 -10.75 -13.57 -0.73
N PRO A 214 -9.73 -12.99 -0.08
CA PRO A 214 -8.69 -12.26 -0.79
C PRO A 214 -7.78 -13.21 -1.57
N VAL A 215 -7.26 -12.74 -2.71
CA VAL A 215 -6.22 -13.46 -3.46
C VAL A 215 -4.87 -13.41 -2.76
N ALA A 216 -4.66 -12.43 -1.88
CA ALA A 216 -3.54 -12.40 -0.94
C ALA A 216 -3.92 -11.68 0.36
N VAL A 217 -3.52 -12.26 1.49
CA VAL A 217 -3.60 -11.63 2.81
C VAL A 217 -2.34 -10.81 3.03
N GLN A 218 -2.54 -9.56 3.45
CA GLN A 218 -1.49 -8.64 3.83
C GLN A 218 -1.24 -8.71 5.35
N HIS A 219 0.03 -8.77 5.75
CA HIS A 219 0.52 -9.11 7.09
C HIS A 219 0.27 -10.56 7.51
N GLY A 220 -0.97 -10.93 7.84
CA GLY A 220 -1.35 -12.33 8.10
C GLY A 220 -0.76 -12.98 9.36
N ILE A 221 -0.05 -12.24 10.22
CA ILE A 221 0.67 -12.82 11.37
C ILE A 221 -0.32 -13.54 12.31
N ALA A 222 -1.42 -12.88 12.64
CA ALA A 222 -2.45 -13.45 13.52
C ALA A 222 -3.30 -14.53 12.84
N CYS A 223 -3.24 -14.70 11.51
CA CYS A 223 -3.98 -15.76 10.82
C CYS A 223 -3.50 -17.15 11.27
N LEU A 224 -2.26 -17.29 11.74
CA LEU A 224 -1.71 -18.54 12.27
C LEU A 224 -2.46 -19.06 13.51
N GLU A 225 -3.13 -18.18 14.25
CA GLU A 225 -3.96 -18.53 15.40
C GLU A 225 -5.34 -19.09 14.98
N HIS A 226 -5.66 -18.99 13.69
CA HIS A 226 -6.91 -19.43 13.07
C HIS A 226 -6.63 -20.48 11.96
N PRO A 227 -6.06 -21.66 12.29
CA PRO A 227 -5.60 -22.63 11.29
C PRO A 227 -6.72 -23.19 10.40
N ALA A 228 -7.99 -23.13 10.86
CA ALA A 228 -9.13 -23.56 10.06
C ALA A 228 -9.42 -22.65 8.85
N THR A 229 -8.83 -21.45 8.80
CA THR A 229 -9.04 -20.47 7.73
C THR A 229 -7.84 -20.29 6.80
N ILE A 230 -6.69 -20.90 7.11
CA ILE A 230 -5.53 -20.97 6.22
C ILE A 230 -5.74 -22.12 5.24
N LYS A 231 -5.88 -21.82 3.95
CA LYS A 231 -6.00 -22.80 2.86
C LYS A 231 -4.70 -22.93 2.09
#